data_AF-A0A819IVJ5-F1
#
_entry.id   AF-A0A819IVJ5-F1
#
_cell.length_a   1.000
_cell.length_b   1.000
_cell.length_c   1.000
_cell.angle_alpha   90.00
_cell.angle_beta   90.00
_cell.angle_gamma   90.00
#
_symmetry.space_group_name_H-M   'P 1'
#
loop_
_entity.id
_entity.type
_entity.pdbx_description
1 polymer ?
#
loop_
_entity_poly.entity_id
_entity_poly.type
_entity_poly.pdbx_seq_one_letter_code
_entity_poly.pdbx_strand_id
1 'polypeptide(L)'
;MECQRTDMNEFVELCTKEFFDNEKLSQDLHRFSNDYKSEEALRWYTKPIFLFSLINKALRLQNIELLFLLRFFMRDIHRELTNNQCQSLVKVYRGQLIASDEIDILKNSIGDLISMKSFLSTSLDRQKAAFYIEGASLSPSNQSDSKYYTV
;
A
#
# COMPACT_ATOMS: atom_id res chain seq x y z
N MET A 1 -18.39 14.12 12.75
CA MET A 1 -17.11 14.62 12.20
C MET A 1 -15.94 14.50 13.18
N GLU A 2 -16.15 14.23 14.47
CA GLU A 2 -15.07 14.08 15.48
C GLU A 2 -14.22 12.79 15.31
N CYS A 3 -14.84 11.68 14.89
CA CYS A 3 -14.18 10.36 14.82
C CYS A 3 -12.96 10.31 13.86
N GLN A 4 -12.98 11.05 12.74
CA GLN A 4 -11.88 11.03 11.77
C GLN A 4 -10.58 11.64 12.30
N ARG A 5 -10.68 12.66 13.17
CA ARG A 5 -9.50 13.35 13.72
C ARG A 5 -8.87 12.54 14.85
N THR A 6 -9.67 11.83 15.64
CA THR A 6 -9.19 10.93 16.70
C THR A 6 -8.37 9.78 16.11
N ASP A 7 -8.87 9.12 15.05
CA ASP A 7 -8.19 7.99 14.41
C ASP A 7 -6.86 8.38 13.79
N MET A 8 -6.83 9.55 13.13
CA MET A 8 -5.61 10.08 12.53
C MET A 8 -4.56 10.40 13.60
N ASN A 9 -4.97 10.97 14.73
CA ASN A 9 -4.06 11.27 15.83
C ASN A 9 -3.48 10.00 16.46
N GLU A 10 -4.33 8.99 16.73
CA GLU A 10 -3.90 7.70 17.25
C GLU A 10 -2.97 6.97 16.27
N PHE A 11 -3.27 7.03 14.97
CA PHE A 11 -2.40 6.51 13.92
C PHE A 11 -1.03 7.17 13.89
N VAL A 12 -0.99 8.51 13.97
CA VAL A 12 0.26 9.29 14.00
C VAL A 12 1.06 8.97 15.25
N GLU A 13 0.40 8.84 16.41
CA GLU A 13 1.07 8.48 17.66
C GLU A 13 1.70 7.08 17.58
N LEU A 14 0.95 6.09 17.07
CA LEU A 14 1.45 4.73 16.86
C LEU A 14 2.67 4.73 15.93
N CYS A 15 2.57 5.38 14.78
CA CYS A 15 3.68 5.45 13.81
C CYS A 15 4.91 6.17 14.41
N THR A 16 4.70 7.21 15.21
CA THR A 16 5.81 7.92 15.87
C THR A 16 6.57 7.01 16.82
N LYS A 17 5.87 6.12 17.55
CA LYS A 17 6.49 5.13 18.44
C LYS A 17 7.25 4.04 17.66
N GLU A 18 6.66 3.53 16.59
CA GLU A 18 7.26 2.45 15.77
C GLU A 18 8.47 2.91 14.94
N PHE A 19 8.53 4.20 14.59
CA PHE A 19 9.52 4.74 13.65
C PHE A 19 10.39 5.85 14.23
N PHE A 20 10.52 5.92 15.56
CA PHE A 20 11.26 6.97 16.27
C PHE A 20 12.70 7.17 15.74
N ASP A 21 13.37 6.09 15.33
CA ASP A 21 14.76 6.13 14.84
C ASP A 21 14.90 6.48 13.35
N ASN A 22 13.81 6.73 12.63
CA ASN A 22 13.83 7.07 11.20
C ASN A 22 13.40 8.52 10.98
N GLU A 23 14.37 9.45 10.97
CA GLU A 23 14.12 10.89 10.82
C GLU A 23 13.33 11.24 9.56
N LYS A 24 13.63 10.58 8.42
CA LYS A 24 12.92 10.82 7.16
C LYS A 24 11.44 10.45 7.28
N LEU A 25 11.18 9.28 7.86
CA LEU A 25 9.84 8.77 8.07
C LEU A 25 9.05 9.64 9.05
N SER A 26 9.70 10.12 10.11
CA SER A 26 9.14 11.08 11.06
C SER A 26 8.75 12.40 10.38
N GLN A 27 9.60 12.95 9.51
CA GLN A 27 9.28 14.15 8.72
C GLN A 27 8.10 13.93 7.76
N ASP A 28 8.06 12.80 7.07
CA ASP A 28 6.97 12.46 6.16
C ASP A 28 5.64 12.25 6.92
N LEU A 29 5.69 11.63 8.09
CA LEU A 29 4.54 11.47 9.00
C LEU A 29 4.04 12.82 9.51
N HIS A 30 4.93 13.72 9.90
CA HIS A 30 4.58 15.08 10.32
C HIS A 30 3.92 15.87 9.18
N ARG A 31 4.46 15.78 7.96
CA ARG A 31 3.83 16.41 6.77
C ARG A 31 2.46 15.81 6.49
N PHE A 32 2.33 14.49 6.55
CA PHE A 32 1.03 13.83 6.41
C PHE A 32 0.04 14.35 7.45
N SER A 33 0.40 14.36 8.74
CA SER A 33 -0.50 14.80 9.81
C SER A 33 -1.00 16.24 9.65
N ASN A 34 -0.19 17.14 9.09
CA ASN A 34 -0.53 18.55 8.95
C ASN A 34 -1.24 18.88 7.64
N ASP A 35 -0.83 18.24 6.55
CA ASP A 35 -1.25 18.60 5.20
C ASP A 35 -2.33 17.66 4.64
N TYR A 36 -2.64 16.55 5.32
CA TYR A 36 -3.59 15.56 4.83
C TYR A 36 -4.99 16.16 4.63
N LYS A 37 -5.52 15.95 3.42
CA LYS A 37 -6.89 16.25 3.03
C LYS A 37 -7.47 15.03 2.34
N SER A 38 -8.75 14.76 2.59
CA SER A 38 -9.40 13.53 2.13
C SER A 38 -9.39 13.39 0.59
N GLU A 39 -9.45 14.51 -0.13
CA GLU A 39 -9.43 14.60 -1.60
C GLU A 39 -8.03 14.29 -2.17
N GLU A 40 -6.98 14.39 -1.35
CA GLU A 40 -5.61 14.04 -1.74
C GLU A 40 -5.22 12.61 -1.37
N ALA A 41 -6.17 11.76 -0.94
CA ALA A 41 -5.87 10.44 -0.41
C ALA A 41 -5.05 9.56 -1.38
N LEU A 42 -5.39 9.57 -2.68
CA LEU A 42 -4.63 8.83 -3.70
C LEU A 42 -3.21 9.36 -3.88
N ARG A 43 -3.00 10.68 -3.72
CA ARG A 43 -1.66 11.27 -3.80
C ARG A 43 -0.80 10.81 -2.63
N TRP A 44 -1.35 10.81 -1.42
CA TRP A 44 -0.64 10.29 -0.23
C TRP A 44 -0.40 8.78 -0.30
N TYR A 45 -1.34 8.03 -0.89
CA TYR A 45 -1.22 6.59 -1.09
C TYR A 45 -0.13 6.23 -2.10
N THR A 46 0.07 7.03 -3.14
CA THR A 46 1.03 6.73 -4.23
C THR A 46 2.40 7.36 -4.05
N LYS A 47 2.57 8.29 -3.10
CA LYS A 47 3.90 8.79 -2.72
C LYS A 47 4.76 7.63 -2.21
N PRO A 48 6.09 7.64 -2.47
CA PRO A 48 7.04 6.68 -1.91
C PRO A 48 7.27 6.96 -0.40
N ILE A 49 6.18 6.91 0.34
CA ILE A 49 6.05 7.09 1.79
C ILE A 49 5.51 5.76 2.34
N PHE A 50 5.69 5.52 3.63
CA PHE A 50 5.27 4.30 4.33
C PHE A 50 3.78 3.92 4.20
N LEU A 51 2.87 4.83 3.81
CA LEU A 51 1.42 4.58 3.81
C LEU A 51 1.00 3.47 2.86
N PHE A 52 1.51 3.46 1.63
CA PHE A 52 1.27 2.39 0.66
C PHE A 52 1.60 1.03 1.28
N SER A 53 2.82 0.93 1.79
CA SER A 53 3.38 -0.28 2.38
C SER A 53 2.61 -0.72 3.60
N LEU A 54 2.28 0.24 4.47
CA LEU A 54 1.67 -0.01 5.76
C LEU A 54 0.25 -0.55 5.60
N ILE A 55 -0.56 0.05 4.71
CA ILE A 55 -1.92 -0.42 4.41
C ILE A 55 -1.89 -1.79 3.77
N ASN A 56 -1.08 -1.98 2.72
CA ASN A 56 -1.02 -3.27 2.04
C ASN A 56 -0.44 -4.37 2.93
N LYS A 57 0.48 -4.05 3.85
CA LYS A 57 0.95 -4.99 4.88
C LYS A 57 -0.16 -5.31 5.88
N ALA A 58 -0.88 -4.30 6.39
CA ALA A 58 -1.98 -4.48 7.33
C ALA A 58 -3.09 -5.36 6.74
N LEU A 59 -3.46 -5.14 5.47
CA LEU A 59 -4.46 -5.95 4.77
C LEU A 59 -4.00 -7.39 4.54
N ARG A 60 -2.74 -7.60 4.12
CA ARG A 60 -2.17 -8.95 3.91
C ARG A 60 -2.11 -9.76 5.20
N LEU A 61 -1.68 -9.12 6.30
CA LEU A 61 -1.57 -9.75 7.61
C LEU A 61 -2.89 -9.75 8.41
N GLN A 62 -3.96 -9.14 7.87
CA GLN A 62 -5.23 -8.93 8.56
C GLN A 62 -5.05 -8.30 9.95
N ASN A 63 -4.15 -7.33 10.08
CA ASN A 63 -3.92 -6.61 11.33
C ASN A 63 -5.11 -5.67 11.59
N ILE A 64 -6.12 -6.18 12.32
CA ILE A 64 -7.39 -5.49 12.55
C ILE A 64 -7.20 -4.16 13.29
N GLU A 65 -6.30 -4.11 14.28
CA GLU A 65 -6.03 -2.89 15.05
C GLU A 65 -5.49 -1.77 14.14
N LEU A 66 -4.48 -2.10 13.33
CA LEU A 66 -3.89 -1.15 12.39
C LEU A 66 -4.88 -0.76 11.27
N LEU A 67 -5.69 -1.71 10.78
CA LEU A 67 -6.75 -1.43 9.81
C LEU A 67 -7.82 -0.51 10.40
N PHE A 68 -8.14 -0.66 11.68
CA PHE A 68 -9.08 0.22 12.36
C PHE A 68 -8.53 1.64 12.44
N LEU A 69 -7.25 1.84 12.78
CA LEU A 69 -6.61 3.16 12.76
C LEU A 69 -6.54 3.75 11.35
N LEU A 70 -6.31 2.93 10.33
CA LEU A 70 -6.26 3.34 8.92
C LEU A 70 -7.64 3.50 8.27
N ARG A 71 -8.75 3.26 8.99
CA ARG A 71 -10.10 3.24 8.40
C ARG A 71 -10.52 4.57 7.78
N PHE A 72 -10.07 5.69 8.34
CA PHE A 72 -10.32 7.00 7.76
C PHE A 72 -9.69 7.10 6.36
N PHE A 73 -8.43 6.68 6.24
CA PHE A 73 -7.67 6.78 5.00
C PHE A 73 -8.16 5.77 3.96
N MET A 74 -8.51 4.55 4.36
CA MET A 74 -9.10 3.55 3.46
C MET A 74 -10.45 4.01 2.91
N ARG A 75 -11.30 4.64 3.73
CA ARG A 75 -12.57 5.22 3.27
C ARG A 75 -12.32 6.32 2.24
N ASP A 76 -11.34 7.19 2.49
CA ASP A 76 -11.03 8.31 1.60
C ASP A 76 -10.43 7.79 0.27
N ILE A 77 -9.52 6.81 0.30
CA ILE A 77 -9.04 6.08 -0.89
C ILE A 77 -10.21 5.50 -1.68
N HIS A 78 -11.12 4.77 -1.01
CA HIS A 78 -12.26 4.15 -1.66
C HIS A 78 -13.17 5.18 -2.36
N ARG A 79 -13.43 6.31 -1.70
CA ARG A 79 -14.18 7.42 -2.28
C ARG A 79 -13.50 7.98 -3.52
N GLU A 80 -12.20 8.26 -3.45
CA GLU A 80 -11.45 8.80 -4.60
C GLU A 80 -11.36 7.79 -5.75
N LEU A 81 -11.18 6.50 -5.48
CA LEU A 81 -11.22 5.46 -6.52
C LEU A 81 -12.59 5.36 -7.18
N THR A 82 -13.67 5.49 -6.40
CA THR A 82 -15.05 5.45 -6.91
C THR A 82 -15.33 6.64 -7.82
N ASN A 83 -14.87 7.84 -7.43
CA ASN A 83 -15.03 9.05 -8.24
C ASN A 83 -14.18 9.02 -9.54
N ASN A 84 -13.08 8.27 -9.54
CA ASN A 84 -12.14 8.18 -10.66
C ASN A 84 -12.19 6.81 -11.37
N GLN A 85 -13.34 6.13 -11.35
CA GLN A 85 -13.48 4.84 -12.01
C GLN A 85 -13.28 4.94 -13.53
N CYS A 86 -12.59 3.95 -14.09
CA CYS A 86 -12.46 3.78 -15.52
C CYS A 86 -13.86 3.57 -16.13
N GLN A 87 -14.22 4.41 -17.10
CA GLN A 87 -15.52 4.35 -17.77
C GLN A 87 -15.58 3.25 -18.84
N SER A 88 -14.45 2.61 -19.14
CA SER A 88 -14.31 1.58 -20.16
C SER A 88 -13.37 0.48 -19.70
N LEU A 89 -13.44 -0.67 -20.36
CA LEU A 89 -12.47 -1.74 -20.17
C LEU A 89 -11.05 -1.22 -20.49
N VAL A 90 -10.13 -1.42 -19.56
CA VAL A 90 -8.71 -1.06 -19.73
C VAL A 90 -7.85 -2.29 -19.54
N LYS A 91 -6.80 -2.39 -20.35
CA LYS A 91 -5.75 -3.38 -20.16
C LYS A 91 -4.62 -2.73 -19.36
N VAL A 92 -4.31 -3.31 -18.22
CA VAL A 92 -3.26 -2.85 -17.33
C VAL A 92 -2.25 -3.96 -17.04
N TYR A 93 -1.07 -3.56 -16.60
CA TYR A 93 0.07 -4.42 -16.32
C TYR A 93 0.58 -4.13 -14.92
N ARG A 94 0.94 -5.18 -14.19
CA ARG A 94 1.61 -5.08 -12.88
C ARG A 94 2.81 -6.01 -12.89
N GLY A 95 3.97 -5.45 -12.55
CA GLY A 95 5.13 -6.26 -12.24
C GLY A 95 5.12 -6.65 -10.76
N GLN A 96 5.43 -7.90 -10.45
CA GLN A 96 5.52 -8.38 -9.08
C GLN A 96 6.55 -9.50 -8.95
N LEU A 97 7.40 -9.41 -7.94
CA LEU A 97 8.18 -10.54 -7.46
C LEU A 97 7.28 -11.42 -6.60
N ILE A 98 7.21 -12.71 -6.94
CA ILE A 98 6.39 -13.70 -6.24
C ILE A 98 7.21 -14.96 -6.01
N ALA A 99 6.93 -15.64 -4.90
CA ALA A 99 7.62 -16.89 -4.58
C ALA A 99 7.15 -18.02 -5.52
N SER A 100 7.98 -19.05 -5.71
CA SER A 100 7.68 -20.12 -6.67
C SER A 100 6.46 -20.94 -6.29
N ASP A 101 6.22 -21.13 -4.99
CA ASP A 101 5.01 -21.75 -4.45
C ASP A 101 3.76 -20.90 -4.70
N GLU A 102 3.84 -19.58 -4.55
CA GLU A 102 2.75 -18.66 -4.92
C GLU A 102 2.42 -18.74 -6.43
N ILE A 103 3.43 -18.88 -7.29
CA ILE A 103 3.23 -19.12 -8.73
C ILE A 103 2.44 -20.41 -8.96
N ASP A 104 2.78 -21.49 -8.25
CA ASP A 104 2.13 -22.77 -8.44
C ASP A 104 0.68 -22.74 -7.93
N ILE A 105 0.39 -22.01 -6.86
CA ILE A 105 -0.98 -21.72 -6.44
C ILE A 105 -1.75 -21.03 -7.58
N LEU A 106 -1.19 -19.98 -8.19
CA LEU A 106 -1.84 -19.26 -9.29
C LEU A 106 -2.08 -20.14 -10.52
N LYS A 107 -1.14 -21.02 -10.88
CA LYS A 107 -1.32 -21.98 -11.98
C LYS A 107 -2.42 -23.00 -11.68
N ASN A 108 -2.51 -23.46 -10.43
CA ASN A 108 -3.54 -24.42 -10.02
C ASN A 108 -4.93 -23.79 -9.92
N SER A 109 -5.03 -22.46 -9.87
CA SER A 109 -6.29 -21.69 -9.85
C SER A 109 -6.77 -21.24 -11.24
N ILE A 110 -6.27 -21.83 -12.34
CA ILE A 110 -6.76 -21.52 -13.69
C ILE A 110 -8.23 -21.96 -13.81
N GLY A 111 -9.12 -20.99 -14.06
CA GLY A 111 -10.57 -21.20 -14.11
C GLY A 111 -11.30 -20.74 -12.84
N ASP A 112 -10.57 -20.44 -11.77
CA ASP A 112 -11.14 -19.98 -10.50
C ASP A 112 -11.17 -18.44 -10.39
N LEU A 113 -11.93 -17.95 -9.39
CA LEU A 113 -11.92 -16.53 -9.01
C LEU A 113 -10.78 -16.25 -8.02
N ILE A 114 -9.91 -15.31 -8.38
CA ILE A 114 -8.83 -14.84 -7.51
C ILE A 114 -9.27 -13.56 -6.80
N SER A 115 -9.21 -13.56 -5.47
CA SER A 115 -9.44 -12.37 -4.64
C SER A 115 -8.12 -11.87 -4.05
N MET A 116 -7.89 -10.56 -4.12
CA MET A 116 -6.67 -9.94 -3.61
C MET A 116 -6.98 -9.12 -2.36
N LYS A 117 -6.26 -9.39 -1.27
CA LYS A 117 -6.40 -8.69 0.02
C LYS A 117 -5.55 -7.40 0.06
N SER A 118 -5.48 -6.67 -1.04
CA SER A 118 -4.62 -5.48 -1.17
C SER A 118 -5.10 -4.60 -2.31
N PHE A 119 -4.76 -3.31 -2.25
CA PHE A 119 -4.95 -2.41 -3.38
C PHE A 119 -3.89 -2.68 -4.46
N LEU A 120 -4.31 -2.78 -5.72
CA LEU A 120 -3.40 -3.03 -6.84
C LEU A 120 -3.00 -1.71 -7.49
N SER A 121 -1.70 -1.43 -7.44
CA SER A 121 -1.08 -0.43 -8.33
C SER A 121 -0.72 -1.10 -9.66
N THR A 122 -1.15 -0.50 -10.77
CA THR A 122 -0.98 -1.04 -12.12
C THR A 122 -0.61 0.09 -13.09
N SER A 123 -0.07 -0.27 -14.26
CA SER A 123 0.34 0.65 -15.32
C SER A 123 -0.31 0.27 -16.65
N LEU A 124 -0.69 1.26 -17.45
CA LEU A 124 -1.09 1.05 -18.85
C LEU A 124 0.12 0.67 -19.73
N ASP A 125 1.32 1.07 -19.31
CA ASP A 125 2.57 0.79 -19.99
C ASP A 125 3.22 -0.46 -19.40
N ARG A 126 3.35 -1.50 -20.23
CA ARG A 126 3.95 -2.78 -19.86
C ARG A 126 5.43 -2.65 -19.53
N GLN A 127 6.18 -1.79 -20.21
CA GLN A 127 7.62 -1.62 -19.95
C GLN A 127 7.83 -0.95 -18.59
N LYS A 128 7.02 0.06 -18.26
CA LYS A 128 7.03 0.65 -16.91
C LYS A 128 6.68 -0.37 -15.84
N ALA A 129 5.69 -1.23 -16.07
CA ALA A 129 5.33 -2.28 -15.13
C ALA A 129 6.50 -3.27 -14.90
N ALA A 130 7.24 -3.62 -15.95
CA ALA A 130 8.40 -4.50 -15.85
C ALA A 130 9.60 -3.84 -15.12
N PHE A 131 9.84 -2.56 -15.36
CA PHE A 131 10.92 -1.80 -14.71
C PHE A 131 10.85 -1.86 -13.17
N TYR A 132 9.64 -1.83 -12.60
CA TYR A 132 9.45 -1.96 -11.15
C TYR A 132 9.92 -3.31 -10.57
N ILE A 133 10.01 -4.37 -11.39
CA ILE A 133 10.56 -5.67 -10.96
C ILE A 133 12.10 -5.63 -11.00
N GLU A 134 12.68 -5.05 -12.05
CA GLU A 134 14.13 -5.01 -12.26
C GLU A 134 14.85 -4.18 -11.18
N GLY A 135 14.22 -3.11 -10.71
CA GLY A 135 14.73 -2.35 -9.56
C GLY A 135 14.71 -3.13 -8.23
N ALA A 136 13.82 -4.12 -8.08
CA ALA A 136 13.70 -4.93 -6.87
C ALA A 136 14.62 -6.16 -6.86
N SER A 137 15.06 -6.64 -8.03
CA SER A 137 16.03 -7.74 -8.15
C SER A 137 17.49 -7.30 -8.03
N LEU A 138 17.79 -6.00 -8.13
CA LEU A 138 19.14 -5.43 -8.05
C LEU A 138 19.60 -5.07 -6.61
N SER A 139 18.86 -5.45 -5.56
CA SER A 139 19.31 -5.36 -4.18
C SER A 139 19.79 -6.73 -3.65
N PRO A 140 21.09 -7.06 -3.75
CA PRO A 140 21.63 -8.31 -3.22
C PRO A 140 21.89 -8.20 -1.72
N SER A 141 20.86 -8.40 -0.90
CA SER A 141 21.03 -8.79 0.51
C SER A 141 19.68 -9.10 1.17
N ASN A 142 19.65 -10.21 1.92
CA ASN A 142 18.75 -10.54 3.03
C ASN A 142 17.68 -11.61 2.75
N GLN A 143 18.15 -12.84 2.59
CA GLN A 143 17.56 -13.96 3.33
C GLN A 143 17.80 -13.73 4.83
N SER A 144 16.79 -14.01 5.65
CA SER A 144 16.69 -13.78 7.10
C SER A 144 16.27 -12.35 7.50
N ASP A 145 15.30 -12.32 8.41
CA ASP A 145 14.63 -11.17 9.03
C ASP A 145 13.56 -10.46 8.20
N SER A 146 12.34 -10.99 8.33
CA SER A 146 11.06 -10.31 8.11
C SER A 146 10.90 -9.14 9.10
N LYS A 147 11.67 -8.08 8.91
CA LYS A 147 11.39 -6.74 9.43
C LYS A 147 11.64 -5.74 8.31
N TYR A 148 10.53 -5.35 7.69
CA TYR A 148 10.40 -4.22 6.75
C TYR A 148 11.01 -4.43 5.36
N TYR A 149 10.22 -5.05 4.47
CA TYR A 149 10.31 -4.75 3.04
C TYR A 149 8.91 -4.43 2.49
N THR A 150 8.84 -3.27 1.85
CA THR A 150 7.71 -2.78 1.07
C THR A 150 7.78 -3.39 -0.33
N VAL A 151 6.64 -3.86 -0.83
CA VAL A 151 6.24 -3.64 -2.23
C VAL A 151 4.82 -3.11 -2.20
#